data_AF-A0A2A2DNL7-F1
#
_entry.id   AF-A0A2A2DNL7-F1
#
_cell.length_a   1.000
_cell.length_b   1.000
_cell.length_c   1.000
_cell.angle_alpha   90.00
_cell.angle_beta   90.00
_cell.angle_gamma   90.00
#
_symmetry.space_group_name_H-M   'P 1'
#
loop_
_entity.id
_entity.type
_entity.pdbx_description
1 polymer ?
#
loop_
_entity_poly.entity_id
_entity_poly.type
_entity_poly.pdbx_seq_one_letter_code
_entity_poly.pdbx_strand_id
1 'polypeptide(L)'
;MNPLYETPHFTAELLLACGALREIGIDDVADRFRDALFDRAQSDVAIQALRDRVRHPSNLSASDQALPWSQDDWQARQTAFWMLQRLERLIN
;
A
#
# COMPACT_ATOMS: atom_id res chain seq x y z
N MET A 1 -5.89 15.15 11.85
CA MET A 1 -5.74 13.71 12.09
C MET A 1 -7.14 13.11 12.15
N ASN A 2 -7.44 12.11 11.32
CA ASN A 2 -8.76 11.47 11.34
C ASN A 2 -8.86 10.59 12.60
N PRO A 3 -9.87 10.76 13.49
CA PRO A 3 -10.00 9.95 14.71
C PRO A 3 -10.13 8.44 14.43
N LEU A 4 -10.52 8.07 13.21
CA LEU A 4 -10.63 6.68 12.77
C LEU A 4 -9.26 5.96 12.77
N TYR A 5 -8.15 6.71 12.68
CA TYR A 5 -6.80 6.14 12.68
C TYR A 5 -6.36 5.54 14.02
N GLU A 6 -7.02 5.92 15.12
CA GLU A 6 -6.72 5.38 16.46
C GLU A 6 -7.52 4.12 16.78
N THR A 7 -8.43 3.71 15.89
CA THR A 7 -9.25 2.53 16.13
C THR A 7 -8.42 1.25 16.02
N PRO A 8 -8.71 0.22 16.84
CA PRO A 8 -8.06 -1.08 16.71
C PRO A 8 -8.37 -1.74 15.35
N HIS A 9 -9.52 -1.41 14.76
CA HIS A 9 -9.90 -1.86 13.43
C HIS A 9 -8.95 -1.29 12.36
N PHE A 10 -8.68 0.02 12.39
CA PHE A 10 -7.73 0.63 11.45
C PHE A 10 -6.30 0.12 11.62
N THR A 11 -5.90 -0.20 12.85
CA THR A 11 -4.58 -0.81 13.12
C THR A 11 -4.42 -2.16 12.44
N ALA A 12 -5.45 -3.00 12.48
CA ALA A 12 -5.44 -4.30 11.79
C ALA A 12 -5.31 -4.12 10.26
N GLU A 13 -5.93 -3.08 9.72
CA GLU A 13 -5.93 -2.79 8.28
C GLU A 13 -4.57 -2.25 7.82
N LEU A 14 -3.91 -1.42 8.62
CA LEU A 14 -2.52 -1.00 8.35
C LEU A 14 -1.55 -2.20 8.38
N LEU A 15 -1.72 -3.13 9.32
CA LEU A 15 -0.92 -4.36 9.38
C LEU A 15 -1.14 -5.26 8.16
N LEU A 16 -2.40 -5.43 7.75
CA LEU A 16 -2.76 -6.21 6.55
C LEU A 16 -2.19 -5.57 5.29
N ALA A 17 -2.33 -4.24 5.14
CA ALA A 17 -1.76 -3.51 4.02
C ALA A 17 -0.23 -3.64 4.00
N CYS A 18 0.44 -3.48 5.14
CA CYS A 18 1.89 -3.67 5.25
C CYS A 18 2.32 -5.07 4.79
N GLY A 19 1.66 -6.13 5.26
CA GLY A 19 1.98 -7.51 4.90
C GLY A 19 1.76 -7.78 3.41
N ALA A 20 0.58 -7.44 2.89
CA ALA A 20 0.23 -7.69 1.50
C ALA A 20 1.13 -6.91 0.52
N LEU A 21 1.52 -5.68 0.86
CA LEU A 21 2.45 -4.89 0.04
C LEU A 21 3.86 -5.48 0.03
N ARG A 22 4.31 -6.05 1.16
CA ARG A 22 5.59 -6.78 1.27
C ARG A 22 5.61 -8.03 0.39
N GLU A 23 4.51 -8.78 0.39
CA GLU A 23 4.37 -10.02 -0.40
C GLU A 23 4.48 -9.78 -1.91
N ILE A 24 4.05 -8.61 -2.38
CA ILE A 24 4.08 -8.22 -3.80
C ILE A 24 5.31 -7.35 -4.17
N GLY A 25 6.27 -7.19 -3.25
CA GLY A 25 7.51 -6.46 -3.51
C GLY A 25 7.38 -4.93 -3.56
N ILE A 26 6.35 -4.35 -2.96
CA ILE A 26 6.20 -2.89 -2.78
C ILE A 26 6.67 -2.51 -1.37
N ASP A 27 7.95 -2.75 -1.11
CA ASP A 27 8.56 -2.60 0.22
C ASP A 27 8.58 -1.14 0.70
N ASP A 28 8.76 -0.18 -0.22
CA ASP A 28 8.83 1.25 0.08
C ASP A 28 7.51 1.79 0.64
N VAL A 29 6.38 1.33 0.11
CA VAL A 29 5.05 1.70 0.61
C VAL A 29 4.76 0.90 1.88
N ALA A 30 5.12 -0.39 1.94
CA ALA A 30 4.95 -1.22 3.14
C ALA A 30 5.65 -0.61 4.36
N ASP A 31 6.87 -0.09 4.20
CA ASP A 31 7.61 0.57 5.29
C ASP A 31 6.87 1.83 5.78
N ARG A 32 6.21 2.60 4.91
CA ARG A 32 5.38 3.75 5.32
C ARG A 32 4.14 3.31 6.12
N PHE A 33 3.54 2.17 5.76
CA PHE A 33 2.45 1.58 6.56
C PHE A 33 2.94 1.12 7.93
N ARG A 34 4.14 0.54 8.01
CA ARG A 34 4.79 0.20 9.28
C ARG A 34 5.04 1.45 10.12
N ASP A 35 5.57 2.51 9.53
CA ASP A 35 5.83 3.76 10.24
C ASP A 35 4.51 4.38 10.74
N ALA A 36 3.42 4.26 9.97
CA ALA A 36 2.07 4.64 10.37
C ALA A 36 1.47 3.80 11.51
N LEU A 37 2.05 2.65 11.86
CA LEU A 37 1.70 1.89 13.07
C LEU A 37 2.23 2.57 14.34
N PHE A 38 3.39 3.21 14.24
CA PHE A 38 4.04 3.90 15.35
C PHE A 38 3.67 5.38 15.44
N ASP A 39 3.49 6.05 14.29
CA ASP A 39 3.08 7.44 14.18
C ASP A 39 1.84 7.59 13.29
N ARG A 40 0.68 7.81 13.93
CA ARG A 40 -0.61 7.96 13.23
C ARG A 40 -0.68 9.20 12.34
N ALA A 41 0.21 10.18 12.50
CA ALA A 41 0.30 11.30 11.58
C ALA A 41 0.78 10.88 10.19
N GLN A 42 1.49 9.74 10.09
CA GLN A 42 1.98 9.20 8.82
C GLN A 42 0.91 8.39 8.06
N SER A 43 -0.26 8.11 8.66
CA SER A 43 -1.29 7.30 8.01
C SER A 43 -1.77 7.92 6.70
N ASP A 44 -1.99 9.24 6.66
CA ASP A 44 -2.36 9.95 5.43
C ASP A 44 -1.25 9.87 4.36
N VAL A 45 0.02 9.97 4.78
CA VAL A 45 1.19 9.90 3.90
C VAL A 45 1.33 8.49 3.29
N ALA A 46 1.09 7.44 4.08
CA ALA A 46 1.13 6.05 3.63
C ALA A 46 0.00 5.75 2.63
N ILE A 47 -1.23 6.21 2.91
CA ILE A 47 -2.37 6.04 2.00
C ILE A 47 -2.15 6.80 0.70
N GLN A 48 -1.62 8.03 0.77
CA GLN A 48 -1.31 8.81 -0.43
C GLN A 48 -0.21 8.14 -1.26
N ALA A 49 0.82 7.57 -0.62
CA ALA A 49 1.86 6.80 -1.31
C ALA A 49 1.28 5.57 -2.03
N LEU A 50 0.34 4.84 -1.39
CA LEU A 50 -0.36 3.73 -2.02
C LEU A 50 -1.21 4.20 -3.21
N ARG A 51 -1.92 5.32 -3.06
CA ARG A 51 -2.72 5.92 -4.13
C ARG A 51 -1.86 6.32 -5.33
N ASP A 52 -0.72 6.94 -5.08
CA ASP A 52 0.23 7.31 -6.11
C ASP A 52 0.83 6.07 -6.78
N ARG A 53 1.09 4.99 -6.03
CA ARG A 53 1.58 3.71 -6.58
C ARG A 53 0.56 3.01 -7.47
N VAL A 54 -0.72 3.04 -7.09
CA VAL A 54 -1.83 2.51 -7.88
C VAL A 54 -2.04 3.34 -9.16
N ARG A 55 -1.92 4.67 -9.08
CA ARG A 55 -2.06 5.59 -10.23
C ARG A 55 -0.87 5.57 -11.18
N HIS A 56 0.33 5.47 -10.63
CA HIS A 56 1.60 5.44 -11.33
C HIS A 56 2.33 4.14 -11.02
N PRO A 57 1.98 3.03 -11.69
CA PRO A 57 2.66 1.76 -11.50
C PRO A 57 4.08 1.74 -12.10
N SER A 58 4.69 2.91 -12.33
CA SER A 58 5.95 3.08 -13.04
C SER A 58 7.03 2.15 -12.50
N ASN A 59 7.53 1.34 -13.44
CA ASN A 59 8.67 0.44 -13.43
C ASN A 59 9.04 -0.25 -12.10
N LEU A 60 8.33 -1.34 -11.80
CA LEU A 60 8.97 -2.50 -11.12
C LEU A 60 10.06 -3.16 -11.99
N SER A 61 10.16 -2.79 -13.26
CA SER A 61 11.14 -3.31 -14.22
C SER A 61 12.06 -2.18 -14.72
N ALA A 62 13.03 -1.79 -13.90
CA ALA A 62 14.25 -1.12 -14.36
C ALA A 62 15.51 -1.87 -13.88
N SER A 63 15.35 -3.14 -13.52
CA SER A 63 16.45 -4.10 -13.55
C SER A 63 16.32 -4.88 -14.85
N ASP A 64 17.25 -4.58 -15.75
CA ASP A 64 17.70 -5.33 -16.92
C ASP A 64 17.01 -6.69 -17.20
N GLN A 65 16.57 -6.85 -18.46
CA GLN A 65 16.06 -8.04 -19.14
C GLN A 65 14.53 -8.20 -19.23
N ALA A 66 14.09 -7.96 -20.47
CA ALA A 66 12.75 -8.14 -21.00
C ALA A 66 12.07 -9.47 -20.60
N LEU A 67 10.94 -9.36 -19.91
CA LEU A 67 9.82 -10.30 -20.01
C LEU A 67 8.53 -9.51 -20.28
N PRO A 68 7.68 -9.95 -21.22
CA PRO A 68 6.48 -9.22 -21.59
C PRO A 68 5.41 -9.51 -20.53
N TRP A 69 5.15 -8.54 -19.65
CA TRP A 69 4.07 -8.59 -18.66
C TRP A 69 4.19 -9.78 -17.69
N SER A 70 5.07 -9.69 -16.68
CA SER A 70 5.09 -10.68 -15.61
C SER A 70 3.74 -10.65 -14.90
N GLN A 71 3.09 -11.80 -14.75
CA GLN A 71 1.82 -11.96 -14.05
C GLN A 71 1.83 -11.33 -12.64
N ASP A 72 3.03 -11.24 -12.05
CA ASP A 72 3.34 -10.54 -10.80
C ASP A 72 2.97 -9.04 -10.82
N ASP A 73 3.20 -8.32 -11.93
CA ASP A 73 2.90 -6.89 -12.01
C ASP A 73 1.39 -6.63 -12.00
N TRP A 74 0.61 -7.49 -12.67
CA TRP A 74 -0.85 -7.42 -12.65
C TRP A 74 -1.41 -7.75 -11.25
N GLN A 75 -0.91 -8.84 -10.65
CA GLN A 75 -1.34 -9.25 -9.32
C GLN A 75 -0.99 -8.20 -8.25
N ALA A 76 0.22 -7.64 -8.30
CA ALA A 76 0.64 -6.56 -7.43
C ALA A 76 -0.28 -5.34 -7.54
N ARG A 77 -0.65 -4.95 -8.77
CA ARG A 77 -1.58 -3.84 -9.01
C ARG A 77 -2.97 -4.11 -8.45
N GLN A 78 -3.50 -5.32 -8.66
CA GLN A 78 -4.80 -5.69 -8.13
C GLN A 78 -4.82 -5.69 -6.59
N THR A 79 -3.79 -6.25 -5.97
CA THR A 79 -3.63 -6.28 -4.52
C THR A 79 -3.52 -4.86 -3.95
N ALA A 80 -2.68 -4.00 -4.53
CA ALA A 80 -2.54 -2.61 -4.10
C ALA A 80 -3.85 -1.81 -4.27
N PHE A 81 -4.56 -1.99 -5.38
CA PHE A 81 -5.87 -1.35 -5.61
C PHE A 81 -6.92 -1.80 -4.61
N TRP A 82 -7.01 -3.10 -4.33
CA TRP A 82 -7.97 -3.65 -3.37
C TRP A 82 -7.70 -3.14 -1.96
N MET A 83 -6.43 -3.08 -1.55
CA MET A 83 -6.04 -2.50 -0.26
C MET A 83 -6.38 -1.01 -0.16
N LEU A 84 -6.15 -0.25 -1.24
CA LEU A 84 -6.52 1.17 -1.29
C LEU A 84 -8.04 1.36 -1.11
N GLN A 85 -8.87 0.61 -1.85
CA GLN A 85 -10.33 0.70 -1.70
C GLN A 85 -10.81 0.34 -0.29
N ARG A 86 -10.16 -0.65 0.33
CA ARG A 86 -10.48 -1.09 1.69
C ARG A 86 -10.17 0.00 2.71
N LEU A 87 -9.00 0.64 2.61
CA LEU A 87 -8.62 1.76 3.47
C LEU A 87 -9.51 2.99 3.22
N GLU A 88 -9.81 3.34 1.97
CA GLU A 88 -10.67 4.48 1.65
C GLU A 88 -12.09 4.31 2.21
N ARG A 89 -12.64 3.09 2.19
CA ARG A 89 -13.95 2.78 2.81
C ARG A 89 -14.00 2.98 4.32
N LEU A 90 -12.86 2.96 5.00
CA LEU A 90 -12.79 3.15 6.45
C LEU A 90 -12.60 4.61 6.84
N ILE A 91 -12.24 5.45 5.88
CA ILE A 91 -11.87 6.85 6.10
C ILE A 91 -13.01 7.79 5.68
N ASN A 92 -13.82 7.34 4.72
CA ASN A 92 -15.02 8.01 4.20
C ASN A 92 -16.27 7.58 4.97
#